data_AF-A0A7J3M4E2-F1
#
_entry.id   AF-A0A7J3M4E2-F1
#
_cell.length_a   1.000
_cell.length_b   1.000
_cell.length_c   1.000
_cell.angle_alpha   90.00
_cell.angle_beta   90.00
_cell.angle_gamma   90.00
#
_symmetry.space_group_name_H-M   'P 1'
#
loop_
_entity.id
_entity.type
_entity.pdbx_description
1 polymer ?
#
loop_
_entity_poly.entity_id
_entity_poly.type
_entity_poly.pdbx_seq_one_letter_code
_entity_poly.pdbx_strand_id
1 'polypeptide(L)' 'YKIDPNLFAPAQIAVNDLSTGKTYVHGKLNADVLFQSYQLVL' A
#
# COMPACT_ATOMS: atom_id res chain seq x y z
N TYR A 1 4.58 9.25 -19.56
CA TYR A 1 5.57 9.34 -18.47
C TYR A 1 5.45 10.59 -17.61
N LYS A 2 4.22 11.11 -17.37
CA LYS A 2 3.99 12.29 -16.51
C LYS A 2 3.41 11.93 -15.14
N ILE A 3 3.15 10.65 -14.91
CA ILE A 3 2.67 10.12 -13.63
C ILE A 3 3.89 9.96 -12.72
N ASP A 4 3.73 10.29 -11.44
CA ASP A 4 4.76 10.07 -10.43
C ASP A 4 5.15 8.58 -10.42
N PRO A 5 6.42 8.23 -10.67
CA PRO A 5 6.86 6.84 -10.65
C PRO A 5 6.67 6.17 -9.28
N ASN A 6 6.66 6.95 -8.18
CA ASN A 6 6.44 6.42 -6.84
C ASN A 6 4.99 6.01 -6.57
N LEU A 7 4.05 6.34 -7.48
CA LEU A 7 2.66 5.88 -7.39
C LEU A 7 2.57 4.35 -7.50
N PHE A 8 3.51 3.71 -8.20
CA PHE A 8 3.60 2.26 -8.33
C PHE A 8 4.25 1.66 -7.09
N ALA A 9 3.50 1.64 -5.99
CA ALA A 9 3.93 1.13 -4.70
C ALA A 9 2.84 0.25 -4.05
N PRO A 10 3.20 -0.68 -3.15
CA PRO A 10 2.22 -1.44 -2.37
C PRO A 10 1.44 -0.54 -1.39
N ALA A 11 0.19 -0.92 -1.09
CA ALA A 11 -0.67 -0.18 -0.17
C ALA A 11 -0.19 -0.25 1.29
N GLN A 12 0.34 -1.40 1.71
CA GLN A 12 0.87 -1.63 3.06
C GLN A 12 2.05 -2.61 2.98
N ILE A 13 3.06 -2.39 3.84
CA ILE A 13 4.24 -3.24 3.98
C ILE A 13 4.53 -3.52 5.46
N ALA A 14 5.18 -4.65 5.70
CA ALA A 14 5.86 -4.96 6.94
C ALA A 14 7.31 -5.30 6.61
N VAL A 15 8.26 -4.56 7.18
CA VAL A 15 9.69 -4.75 6.95
C VAL A 15 10.33 -5.25 8.22
N ASN A 16 10.89 -6.46 8.17
CA ASN A 16 11.68 -7.01 9.26
C ASN A 16 13.14 -6.57 9.11
N ASP A 17 13.66 -5.86 10.10
CA ASP A 17 15.05 -5.42 10.15
C ASP A 17 15.87 -6.38 11.02
N LEU A 18 16.75 -7.14 10.37
CA LEU A 18 17.59 -8.13 11.02
C LEU A 18 18.63 -7.51 11.96
N SER A 19 19.04 -6.26 11.74
CA SER A 19 20.07 -5.60 12.56
C SER A 19 19.53 -5.15 13.92
N THR A 20 18.26 -4.77 13.98
CA THR A 20 17.59 -4.32 15.20
C THR A 20 16.63 -5.37 15.77
N GLY A 21 16.30 -6.40 15.01
CA GLY A 21 15.28 -7.40 15.33
C GLY A 21 13.84 -6.85 15.30
N LYS A 22 13.65 -5.60 14.87
CA LYS A 22 12.33 -4.94 14.87
C LYS A 22 11.60 -5.18 13.55
N THR A 23 10.27 -5.05 13.61
CA THR A 23 9.43 -5.04 12.42
C THR A 23 8.71 -3.71 12.31
N TYR A 24 8.85 -3.06 11.17
CA TYR A 24 8.25 -1.76 10.86
C TYR A 24 7.05 -1.95 9.94
N VAL A 25 5.89 -1.41 10.32
CA VAL A 25 4.65 -1.52 9.55
C VAL A 25 4.27 -0.14 9.04
N HIS A 26 4.09 -0.02 7.72
CA HIS A 26 3.76 1.24 7.05
C HIS A 26 2.70 1.06 5.97
N GLY A 27 1.88 2.09 5.77
CA GLY A 27 0.79 2.10 4.79
C GLY A 27 -0.54 1.62 5.37
N LYS A 28 -1.55 1.52 4.51
CA LYS A 28 -2.90 1.07 4.87
C LYS A 28 -3.65 0.55 3.64
N LEU A 29 -4.57 -0.38 3.87
CA LEU A 29 -5.56 -0.74 2.86
C LEU A 29 -6.58 0.40 2.66
N ASN A 30 -7.13 0.48 1.45
CA ASN A 30 -8.18 1.44 1.11
C ASN A 30 -9.32 0.72 0.35
N ALA A 31 -10.30 0.22 1.10
CA ALA A 31 -11.41 -0.54 0.55
C ALA A 31 -12.35 0.30 -0.30
N ASP A 32 -12.57 1.57 0.05
CA ASP A 32 -13.46 2.46 -0.68
C ASP A 32 -12.96 2.69 -2.11
N VAL A 33 -11.67 3.03 -2.25
CA VAL A 33 -11.04 3.19 -3.57
C VAL A 33 -10.98 1.86 -4.33
N LEU A 34 -10.77 0.74 -3.62
CA LEU A 34 -10.77 -0.58 -4.22
C LEU A 34 -12.15 -0.92 -4.83
N PHE A 35 -13.25 -0.68 -4.11
CA PHE A 35 -14.59 -0.98 -4.58
C PHE A 35 -15.00 -0.08 -5.75
N GLN A 36 -14.64 1.20 -5.71
CA GLN A 36 -14.80 2.10 -6.85
C GLN A 36 -14.03 1.59 -8.08
N SER A 37 -12.77 1.17 -7.89
CA SER A 37 -11.94 0.63 -8.96
C SER A 37 -12.51 -0.67 -9.55
N TYR A 38 -13.16 -1.49 -8.74
CA TYR A 38 -13.75 -2.77 -9.16
C TYR A 38 -15.19 -2.63 -9.66
N GLN A 39 -15.72 -1.40 -9.72
CA GLN A 39 -17.08 -1.11 -10.16
C GLN A 39 -18.14 -1.84 -9.32
N LEU A 40 -17.83 -2.04 -8.04
CA LEU A 40 -18.77 -2.60 -7.07
C LEU A 40 -19.65 -1.45 -6.55
N VAL A 41 -20.97 -1.58 -6.76
CA VAL A 41 -21.98 -0.71 -6.15
C VAL A 41 -22.48 -1.41 -4.90
N LEU A 42 -22.32 -0.78 -3.73
CA LEU A 42 -22.94 -1.22 -2.47
C LEU A 42 -24.23 -0.46 -2.24
#